data_AF-A0A847AT99-F1
#
_entry.id   AF-A0A847AT99-F1
#
_cell.length_a   1.000
_cell.length_b   1.000
_cell.length_c   1.000
_cell.angle_alpha   90.00
_cell.angle_beta   90.00
_cell.angle_gamma   90.00
#
_symmetry.space_group_name_H-M   'P 1'
#
loop_
_entity.id
_entity.type
_entity.pdbx_description
1 polymer ?
#
loop_
_entity_poly.entity_id
_entity_poly.type
_entity_poly.pdbx_seq_one_letter_code
_entity_poly.pdbx_strand_id
1 'polypeptide(L)'
;MIAIDAKQVINKKDKLYELDYIRFIACFAVMIVHITATGVTEYIHGSFPYTLMLLINRSLKFTTPVFIFLSGVTSFYSYSKRNREFNYIEFLIKRLSKVLIAYFVWCIIYYVVYMRLGYYAMDIKFFLKSVLQGTISYHLYFVIIIVQMYIVGPLFYFILKKTDKKVAILILAGIVTYICAEFIRFDLSDRLFLKYMVFYMLGIFLTME
;
A
#
# COMPACT_ATOMS: atom_id res chain seq x y z
N MET A 1 -6.61 -48.40 22.10
CA MET A 1 -5.31 -47.70 21.94
C MET A 1 -5.03 -47.72 20.44
N ILE A 2 -5.43 -46.74 19.65
CA ILE A 2 -4.78 -45.44 19.47
C ILE A 2 -5.88 -44.44 19.06
N ALA A 3 -6.30 -43.60 20.01
CA ALA A 3 -7.16 -42.43 19.78
C ALA A 3 -6.27 -41.18 19.74
N ILE A 4 -5.18 -41.25 18.95
CA ILE A 4 -4.16 -40.21 18.86
C ILE A 4 -3.81 -40.09 17.38
N ASP A 5 -4.61 -39.36 16.60
CA ASP A 5 -4.04 -38.44 15.60
C ASP A 5 -5.03 -37.48 14.94
N ALA A 6 -6.34 -37.70 15.06
CA ALA A 6 -7.33 -36.80 14.44
C ALA A 6 -7.37 -35.38 15.05
N LYS A 7 -6.65 -35.14 16.15
CA LYS A 7 -6.59 -33.85 16.86
C LYS A 7 -5.42 -32.95 16.42
N GLN A 8 -4.56 -33.42 15.52
CA GLN A 8 -3.42 -32.67 14.96
C GLN A 8 -3.66 -32.12 13.55
N VAL A 9 -4.90 -32.16 13.03
CA VAL A 9 -5.28 -31.34 11.87
C VAL A 9 -5.36 -29.89 12.32
N ILE A 10 -4.17 -29.31 12.42
CA ILE A 10 -3.78 -27.92 12.30
C ILE A 10 -5.00 -27.01 12.30
N ASN A 11 -5.14 -26.26 13.38
CA ASN A 11 -5.91 -25.03 13.49
C ASN A 11 -5.49 -24.08 12.35
N LYS A 12 -5.96 -24.37 11.14
CA LYS A 12 -5.59 -23.72 9.90
C LYS A 12 -6.33 -22.41 9.97
N LYS A 13 -5.68 -21.38 10.52
CA LYS A 13 -6.11 -19.99 10.32
C LYS A 13 -6.44 -19.88 8.85
N ASP A 14 -7.72 -19.68 8.50
CA ASP A 14 -8.16 -19.55 7.11
C ASP A 14 -7.26 -18.57 6.39
N LYS A 15 -6.28 -19.12 5.68
CA LYS A 15 -5.28 -18.34 4.97
C LYS A 15 -5.94 -18.05 3.63
N LEU A 16 -6.22 -16.78 3.39
CA LEU A 16 -6.86 -16.32 2.17
C LEU A 16 -5.84 -16.41 1.03
N TYR A 17 -5.76 -17.57 0.39
CA TYR A 17 -4.83 -17.85 -0.70
C TYR A 17 -5.07 -16.90 -1.89
N GLU A 18 -6.32 -16.47 -2.10
CA GLU A 18 -6.73 -15.50 -3.11
C GLU A 18 -5.95 -14.20 -2.97
N LEU A 19 -5.75 -13.72 -1.74
CA LEU A 19 -4.99 -12.49 -1.50
C LEU A 19 -3.51 -12.66 -1.81
N ASP A 20 -2.95 -13.86 -1.60
CA ASP A 20 -1.56 -14.15 -1.93
C ASP A 20 -1.35 -14.19 -3.45
N TYR A 21 -2.30 -14.74 -4.22
CA TYR A 21 -2.26 -14.69 -5.69
C TYR A 21 -2.37 -13.26 -6.24
N ILE A 22 -3.28 -12.44 -5.72
CA ILE A 22 -3.42 -11.05 -6.14
C ILE A 22 -2.13 -10.28 -5.85
N ARG A 23 -1.50 -10.49 -4.68
CA ARG A 23 -0.21 -9.88 -4.34
C ARG A 23 0.88 -10.28 -5.32
N PHE A 24 0.96 -11.57 -5.65
CA PHE A 24 1.97 -12.06 -6.58
C PHE A 24 1.85 -11.37 -7.95
N ILE A 25 0.64 -11.33 -8.51
CA ILE A 25 0.37 -10.65 -9.79
C ILE A 25 0.68 -9.14 -9.68
N ALA A 26 0.24 -8.50 -8.59
CA ALA A 26 0.48 -7.07 -8.37
C ALA A 26 1.97 -6.74 -8.25
N CYS A 27 2.77 -7.57 -7.56
CA CYS A 27 4.22 -7.40 -7.47
C CYS A 27 4.89 -7.48 -8.85
N PHE A 28 4.47 -8.44 -9.68
CA PHE A 28 5.00 -8.58 -11.03
C PHE A 28 4.63 -7.38 -11.92
N ALA A 29 3.39 -6.91 -11.83
CA ALA A 29 2.93 -5.73 -12.55
C ALA A 29 3.66 -4.46 -12.11
N VAL A 30 3.95 -4.28 -10.80
CA VAL A 30 4.77 -3.16 -10.30
C VAL A 30 6.17 -3.19 -10.93
N MET A 31 6.81 -4.36 -10.96
CA MET A 31 8.13 -4.49 -11.60
C MET A 31 8.09 -4.06 -13.07
N ILE A 32 7.06 -4.46 -13.82
CA ILE A 32 6.88 -4.03 -15.22
C ILE A 32 6.68 -2.51 -15.31
N VAL A 33 5.88 -1.90 -14.43
CA VAL A 33 5.70 -0.43 -14.40
C VAL A 33 7.05 0.27 -14.23
N HIS A 34 7.95 -0.27 -13.41
CA HIS A 34 9.24 0.38 -13.18
C HIS A 34 10.24 0.17 -14.31
N ILE A 35 10.25 -1.00 -14.94
CA ILE A 35 11.07 -1.26 -16.12
C ILE A 35 10.58 -0.40 -17.30
N THR A 36 9.26 -0.31 -17.50
CA THR A 36 8.69 0.47 -18.61
C THR A 36 8.76 1.98 -18.38
N ALA A 37 8.96 2.44 -17.13
CA ALA A 37 9.06 3.87 -16.82
C ALA A 37 10.28 4.53 -17.48
N THR A 38 11.42 3.83 -17.60
CA THR A 38 12.59 4.33 -18.34
C THR A 38 12.26 4.49 -19.81
N GLY A 39 11.64 3.49 -20.44
CA GLY A 39 11.18 3.58 -21.83
C GLY A 39 10.18 4.71 -22.09
N VAL A 40 9.31 5.05 -21.12
CA VAL A 40 8.39 6.20 -21.21
C VAL A 40 9.11 7.55 -21.12
N THR A 41 10.25 7.61 -20.44
CA THR A 41 10.98 8.86 -20.19
C THR A 41 12.13 9.10 -21.18
N GLU A 42 12.74 8.03 -21.70
CA GLU A 42 13.94 8.11 -22.55
C GLU A 42 13.63 8.00 -24.04
N TYR A 43 12.55 7.30 -24.43
CA TYR A 43 12.22 7.15 -25.85
C TYR A 43 11.61 8.40 -26.46
N ILE A 44 11.89 8.60 -27.76
CA ILE A 44 11.38 9.72 -28.54
C ILE A 44 9.85 9.71 -28.53
N HIS A 45 9.25 10.80 -28.07
CA HIS A 45 7.80 10.98 -28.04
C HIS A 45 7.18 10.78 -29.43
N GLY A 46 6.11 9.99 -29.49
CA GLY A 46 5.41 9.65 -30.73
C GLY A 46 6.01 8.45 -31.50
N SER A 47 7.17 7.94 -31.11
CA SER A 47 7.70 6.70 -31.69
C SER A 47 6.88 5.47 -31.29
N PHE A 48 6.93 4.40 -32.10
CA PHE A 48 6.26 3.13 -31.77
C PHE A 48 6.74 2.54 -30.42
N PRO A 49 8.07 2.47 -30.14
CA PRO A 49 8.55 1.98 -28.83
C PRO A 49 8.04 2.84 -27.66
N TYR A 50 8.00 4.16 -27.80
CA TYR A 50 7.45 5.06 -26.78
C TYR A 50 5.97 4.73 -26.50
N THR A 51 5.15 4.63 -27.55
CA THR A 51 3.72 4.36 -27.42
C THR A 51 3.45 3.00 -26.77
N LEU A 52 4.22 1.97 -27.15
CA LEU A 52 4.11 0.65 -26.55
C LEU A 52 4.47 0.67 -25.05
N MET A 53 5.59 1.31 -24.68
CA MET A 53 6.00 1.45 -23.29
C MET A 53 4.98 2.26 -22.48
N LEU A 54 4.44 3.34 -23.06
CA LEU A 54 3.41 4.16 -22.42
C LEU A 54 2.14 3.36 -22.17
N LEU A 55 1.66 2.61 -23.16
CA LEU A 55 0.45 1.80 -23.04
C LEU A 55 0.60 0.77 -21.92
N ILE A 56 1.69 0.00 -21.91
CA ILE A 56 1.95 -1.02 -20.89
C ILE A 56 2.08 -0.36 -19.50
N ASN A 57 2.88 0.70 -19.40
CA ASN A 57 3.13 1.40 -18.15
C ASN A 57 1.83 1.92 -17.53
N ARG A 58 1.00 2.61 -18.32
CA ARG A 58 -0.25 3.23 -17.84
C ARG A 58 -1.31 2.19 -17.51
N SER A 59 -1.38 1.10 -18.28
CA SER A 59 -2.33 0.01 -18.05
C SER A 59 -2.07 -0.74 -16.73
N LEU A 60 -0.83 -0.75 -16.24
CA LEU A 60 -0.45 -1.46 -15.00
C LEU A 60 -0.38 -0.55 -13.76
N LYS A 61 -0.77 0.74 -13.86
CA LYS A 61 -0.77 1.66 -12.70
C LYS A 61 -1.87 1.37 -11.67
N PHE A 62 -2.78 0.44 -11.94
CA PHE A 62 -3.77 -0.03 -10.96
C PHE A 62 -3.14 -0.76 -9.76
N THR A 63 -1.87 -1.17 -9.88
CA THR A 63 -1.13 -1.92 -8.86
C THR A 63 -1.09 -1.23 -7.49
N THR A 64 -0.80 0.07 -7.45
CA THR A 64 -0.77 0.84 -6.19
C THR A 64 -2.13 0.84 -5.48
N PRO A 65 -3.26 1.20 -6.14
CA PRO A 65 -4.60 1.00 -5.60
C PRO A 65 -4.87 -0.41 -5.07
N VAL A 66 -4.43 -1.45 -5.79
CA VAL A 66 -4.61 -2.85 -5.37
C VAL A 66 -3.86 -3.16 -4.07
N PHE A 67 -2.61 -2.72 -3.91
CA PHE A 67 -1.89 -2.92 -2.65
C PHE A 67 -2.56 -2.19 -1.46
N ILE A 68 -3.12 -1.00 -1.70
CA ILE A 68 -3.84 -0.24 -0.68
C ILE A 68 -5.15 -0.96 -0.30
N PHE A 69 -5.90 -1.43 -1.30
CA PHE A 69 -7.09 -2.26 -1.09
C PHE A 69 -6.78 -3.52 -0.28
N LEU A 70 -5.78 -4.31 -0.68
CA LEU A 70 -5.35 -5.51 0.03
C LEU A 70 -4.88 -5.21 1.46
N SER A 71 -4.28 -4.04 1.67
CA SER A 71 -3.89 -3.57 3.00
C SER A 71 -5.12 -3.30 3.87
N GLY A 72 -6.20 -2.73 3.32
CA GLY A 72 -7.49 -2.58 4.01
C GLY A 72 -8.09 -3.93 4.40
N VAL A 73 -8.21 -4.85 3.45
CA VAL A 73 -8.75 -6.22 3.67
C VAL A 73 -7.98 -6.90 4.80
N THR A 74 -6.67 -7.02 4.66
CA THR A 74 -5.86 -7.79 5.62
C THR A 74 -5.69 -7.11 6.96
N SER A 75 -5.91 -5.80 7.05
CA SER A 75 -5.90 -5.06 8.31
C SER A 75 -7.09 -5.43 9.18
N PHE A 76 -8.28 -5.51 8.59
CA PHE A 76 -9.55 -5.62 9.32
C PHE A 76 -10.24 -6.98 9.23
N TYR A 77 -9.78 -7.90 8.37
CA TYR A 77 -10.36 -9.24 8.22
C TYR A 77 -10.57 -9.99 9.55
N SER A 78 -9.55 -10.01 10.42
CA SER A 78 -9.66 -10.69 11.72
C SER A 78 -10.58 -9.98 12.71
N TYR A 79 -10.75 -8.66 12.61
CA TYR A 79 -11.61 -7.90 13.52
C TYR A 79 -13.08 -8.00 13.11
N SER A 80 -13.34 -8.04 11.80
CA SER A 80 -14.69 -8.23 11.26
C SER A 80 -15.21 -9.65 11.47
N LYS A 81 -14.45 -10.68 11.03
CA LYS A 81 -14.94 -12.07 11.10
C LYS A 81 -14.83 -12.76 12.46
N ARG A 82 -13.87 -12.37 13.31
CA ARG A 82 -13.61 -13.08 14.58
C ARG A 82 -14.05 -12.31 15.82
N ASN A 83 -14.83 -11.25 15.63
CA ASN A 83 -15.39 -10.38 16.67
C ASN A 83 -14.38 -10.01 17.78
N ARG A 84 -13.13 -9.78 17.36
CA ARG A 84 -12.03 -9.48 18.29
C ARG A 84 -12.18 -8.06 18.81
N GLU A 85 -11.99 -7.87 20.11
CA GLU A 85 -11.92 -6.54 20.71
C GLU A 85 -10.87 -5.67 19.99
N PHE A 86 -11.28 -4.46 19.62
CA PHE A 86 -10.43 -3.55 18.87
C PHE A 86 -9.64 -2.65 19.83
N ASN A 87 -8.32 -2.85 19.88
CA ASN A 87 -7.40 -1.95 20.55
C ASN A 87 -6.58 -1.16 19.51
N TYR A 88 -6.72 0.17 19.51
CA TYR A 88 -6.07 1.05 18.54
C TYR A 88 -4.53 0.98 18.62
N ILE A 89 -3.97 0.99 19.82
CA ILE A 89 -2.52 0.97 20.04
C ILE A 89 -1.94 -0.37 19.63
N GLU A 90 -2.58 -1.47 20.02
CA GLU A 90 -2.15 -2.82 19.61
C GLU A 90 -2.19 -2.98 18.08
N PHE A 91 -3.25 -2.47 17.45
CA PHE A 91 -3.38 -2.46 15.99
C PHE A 91 -2.22 -1.72 15.32
N LEU A 92 -1.92 -0.50 15.77
CA LEU A 92 -0.85 0.31 15.21
C LEU A 92 0.51 -0.36 15.39
N ILE A 93 0.86 -0.79 16.60
CA ILE A 93 2.16 -1.43 16.87
C ILE A 93 2.34 -2.66 15.98
N LYS A 94 1.33 -3.52 15.87
CA LYS A 94 1.41 -4.76 15.10
C LYS A 94 1.61 -4.53 13.59
N ARG A 95 1.05 -3.45 13.04
CA ARG A 95 1.10 -3.15 11.61
C ARG A 95 2.29 -2.26 11.26
N LEU A 96 2.49 -1.18 12.01
CA LEU A 96 3.56 -0.22 11.78
C LEU A 96 4.93 -0.81 12.06
N SER A 97 5.12 -1.61 13.13
CA SER A 97 6.44 -2.19 13.42
C SER A 97 7.00 -2.96 12.22
N LYS A 98 6.22 -3.87 11.64
CA LYS A 98 6.64 -4.70 10.50
C LYS A 98 7.00 -3.86 9.27
N VAL A 99 6.15 -2.88 8.95
CA VAL A 99 6.34 -2.05 7.76
C VAL A 99 7.49 -1.06 7.95
N LEU A 100 7.56 -0.37 9.10
CA LEU A 100 8.58 0.62 9.40
C LEU A 100 9.97 0.00 9.58
N ILE A 101 10.07 -1.19 10.18
CA ILE A 101 11.35 -1.90 10.29
C ILE A 101 11.88 -2.23 8.89
N ALA A 102 11.06 -2.87 8.04
CA ALA A 102 11.47 -3.20 6.69
C ALA A 102 11.83 -1.94 5.88
N TYR A 103 11.02 -0.90 6.00
CA TYR A 103 11.25 0.40 5.36
C TYR A 103 12.58 1.03 5.75
N PHE A 104 12.87 1.09 7.05
CA PHE A 104 14.09 1.71 7.56
C PHE A 104 15.35 0.95 7.12
N VAL A 105 15.29 -0.39 7.13
CA VAL A 105 16.37 -1.24 6.59
C VAL A 105 16.62 -0.93 5.11
N TRP A 106 15.57 -0.87 4.29
CA TRP A 106 15.72 -0.53 2.87
C TRP A 106 16.23 0.91 2.66
N CYS A 107 15.79 1.87 3.47
CA CYS A 107 16.31 3.24 3.42
C CYS A 107 17.83 3.26 3.64
N ILE A 108 18.33 2.54 4.64
CA ILE A 108 19.77 2.43 4.91
C ILE A 108 20.49 1.79 3.72
N ILE A 109 19.97 0.66 3.22
CA ILE A 109 20.58 -0.06 2.08
C ILE A 109 20.69 0.87 0.86
N TYR A 110 19.60 1.52 0.46
CA TYR A 110 19.60 2.43 -0.69
C TYR A 110 20.52 3.61 -0.47
N TYR A 111 20.52 4.20 0.73
CA TYR A 111 21.38 5.32 1.04
C TYR A 111 22.87 4.96 0.90
N VAL A 112 23.29 3.82 1.45
CA VAL A 112 24.66 3.32 1.32
C VAL A 112 25.02 3.01 -0.14
N VAL A 113 24.13 2.38 -0.90
CA VAL A 113 24.35 2.09 -2.32
C VAL A 113 24.51 3.38 -3.13
N TYR A 114 23.64 4.36 -2.93
CA TYR A 114 23.71 5.65 -3.64
C TYR A 114 24.92 6.48 -3.24
N MET A 115 25.40 6.38 -1.99
CA MET A 115 26.69 6.94 -1.60
C MET A 115 27.86 6.30 -2.36
N ARG A 116 27.88 4.96 -2.47
CA ARG A 116 28.95 4.24 -3.19
C ARG A 116 28.95 4.53 -4.69
N LEU A 117 27.79 4.77 -5.28
CA LEU A 117 27.63 5.15 -6.68
C LEU A 117 27.91 6.65 -6.93
N GLY A 118 28.19 7.43 -5.88
CA GLY A 118 28.50 8.86 -6.00
C GLY A 118 27.28 9.77 -6.16
N TYR A 119 26.05 9.26 -6.00
CA TYR A 119 24.83 10.07 -6.08
C TYR A 119 24.60 10.91 -4.81
N TYR A 120 25.01 10.41 -3.64
CA TYR A 120 24.82 11.10 -2.35
C TYR A 120 26.14 11.26 -1.58
N ALA A 121 26.27 12.38 -0.88
CA ALA A 121 27.27 12.56 0.17
C ALA A 121 26.75 12.05 1.51
N MET A 122 27.67 11.74 2.44
CA MET A 122 27.33 11.37 3.80
C MET A 122 26.80 12.59 4.56
N ASP A 123 25.48 12.65 4.74
CA ASP A 123 24.76 13.71 5.45
C ASP A 123 23.55 13.10 6.17
N ILE A 124 23.64 13.05 7.50
CA ILE A 124 22.60 12.50 8.36
C ILE A 124 21.31 13.33 8.32
N LYS A 125 21.40 14.66 8.14
CA LYS A 125 20.22 15.53 8.08
C LYS A 125 19.45 15.26 6.79
N PHE A 126 20.17 15.15 5.66
CA PHE A 126 19.60 14.73 4.40
C PHE A 126 18.96 13.34 4.49
N PHE A 127 19.66 12.37 5.10
CA PHE A 127 19.13 11.02 5.28
C PHE A 127 17.81 11.05 6.07
N LEU A 128 17.79 11.67 7.26
CA LEU A 128 16.59 11.74 8.11
C LEU A 128 15.43 12.44 7.40
N LYS A 129 15.69 13.57 6.72
CA LYS A 129 14.67 14.26 5.94
C LYS A 129 14.11 13.36 4.82
N SER A 130 14.98 12.64 4.13
CA SER A 130 14.59 11.76 3.01
C SER A 130 13.86 10.50 3.46
N VAL A 131 14.18 9.97 4.65
CA VAL A 131 13.41 8.90 5.31
C VAL A 131 12.01 9.41 5.68
N LEU A 132 11.89 10.60 6.26
CA LEU A 132 10.58 11.14 6.63
C LEU A 132 9.70 11.44 5.40
N GLN A 133 10.33 11.90 4.31
CA GLN A 133 9.62 12.23 3.07
C GLN A 133 9.43 11.01 2.14
N GLY A 134 10.09 9.88 2.40
CA GLY A 134 10.08 8.74 1.47
C GLY A 134 10.63 9.09 0.09
N THR A 135 11.73 9.84 0.04
CA THR A 135 12.37 10.32 -1.20
C THR A 135 13.69 9.62 -1.52
N ILE A 136 14.20 8.76 -0.62
CA ILE A 136 15.47 8.04 -0.83
C ILE A 136 15.44 7.23 -2.14
N SER A 137 14.33 6.55 -2.41
CA SER A 137 14.10 5.81 -3.65
C SER A 137 12.64 5.96 -4.07
N TYR A 138 12.38 5.96 -5.37
CA TYR A 138 11.09 6.31 -5.95
C TYR A 138 9.95 5.33 -5.60
N HIS A 139 10.23 4.12 -5.11
CA HIS A 139 9.21 3.17 -4.63
C HIS A 139 8.81 3.40 -3.18
N LEU A 140 9.71 3.99 -2.39
CA LEU A 140 9.60 4.08 -0.93
C LEU A 140 8.51 5.05 -0.48
N TYR A 141 8.06 5.94 -1.35
CA TYR A 141 6.91 6.82 -1.12
C TYR A 141 5.64 6.05 -0.72
N PHE A 142 5.48 4.82 -1.25
CA PHE A 142 4.32 3.97 -0.96
C PHE A 142 4.18 3.65 0.53
N VAL A 143 5.31 3.50 1.24
CA VAL A 143 5.28 3.24 2.68
C VAL A 143 4.71 4.43 3.45
N ILE A 144 5.00 5.66 3.02
CA ILE A 144 4.45 6.88 3.62
C ILE A 144 2.92 6.90 3.50
N ILE A 145 2.38 6.46 2.35
CA ILE A 145 0.93 6.30 2.14
C ILE A 145 0.36 5.25 3.09
N ILE A 146 0.98 4.06 3.15
CA ILE A 146 0.48 2.95 3.98
C ILE A 146 0.52 3.28 5.47
N VAL A 147 1.55 3.98 5.95
CA VAL A 147 1.64 4.44 7.34
C VAL A 147 0.46 5.36 7.68
N GLN A 148 0.18 6.36 6.84
CA GLN A 148 -0.99 7.23 7.01
C GLN A 148 -2.30 6.42 7.00
N MET A 149 -2.43 5.46 6.08
CA MET A 149 -3.60 4.58 6.01
C MET A 149 -3.78 3.70 7.24
N TYR A 150 -2.71 3.23 7.88
CA TYR A 150 -2.82 2.47 9.13
C TYR A 150 -3.20 3.36 10.31
N ILE A 151 -2.73 4.61 10.34
CA ILE A 151 -3.11 5.58 11.39
C ILE A 151 -4.60 5.92 11.29
N VAL A 152 -5.09 6.21 10.09
CA VAL A 152 -6.49 6.62 9.83
C VAL A 152 -7.43 5.42 9.67
N GLY A 153 -6.92 4.26 9.31
CA GLY A 153 -7.70 3.06 8.97
C GLY A 153 -8.77 2.66 9.99
N PRO A 154 -8.49 2.69 11.31
CA PRO A 154 -9.48 2.41 12.34
C PRO A 154 -10.70 3.35 12.28
N LEU A 155 -10.49 4.64 11.97
CA LEU A 155 -11.58 5.60 11.78
C LEU A 155 -12.50 5.14 10.63
N PHE A 156 -11.92 4.78 9.49
CA PHE A 156 -12.69 4.27 8.35
C PHE A 156 -13.46 2.99 8.68
N TYR A 157 -12.84 2.08 9.43
CA TYR A 157 -13.49 0.86 9.90
C TYR A 157 -14.70 1.16 10.78
N PHE A 158 -14.59 2.05 11.76
CA PHE A 158 -15.72 2.39 12.62
C PHE A 158 -16.82 3.15 11.90
N ILE A 159 -16.48 4.05 10.95
CA ILE A 159 -17.47 4.74 10.12
C ILE A 159 -18.30 3.72 9.32
N LEU A 160 -17.64 2.78 8.65
CA LEU A 160 -18.32 1.75 7.85
C LEU A 160 -19.08 0.74 8.71
N LYS A 161 -18.60 0.43 9.92
CA LYS A 161 -19.26 -0.51 10.84
C LYS A 161 -20.53 0.06 11.47
N LYS A 162 -20.58 1.37 11.72
CA LYS A 162 -21.69 2.04 12.43
C LYS A 162 -22.82 2.54 11.52
N THR A 163 -22.66 2.46 10.19
CA THR A 163 -23.66 2.93 9.25
C THR A 163 -24.24 1.79 8.42
N ASP A 164 -25.52 1.91 8.09
CA ASP A 164 -26.16 1.04 7.09
C ASP A 164 -25.92 1.57 5.66
N LYS A 165 -25.60 2.87 5.50
CA LYS A 165 -25.39 3.54 4.21
C LYS A 165 -23.94 3.41 3.70
N LYS A 166 -23.35 2.22 3.81
CA LYS A 166 -21.93 1.97 3.48
C LYS A 166 -21.58 2.40 2.04
N VAL A 167 -22.44 2.07 1.07
CA VAL A 167 -22.25 2.42 -0.34
C VAL A 167 -22.19 3.93 -0.56
N ALA A 168 -23.07 4.70 0.10
CA ALA A 168 -23.07 6.16 -0.01
C ALA A 168 -21.77 6.77 0.55
N ILE A 169 -21.25 6.23 1.65
CA ILE A 169 -19.96 6.64 2.21
C ILE A 169 -18.81 6.32 1.24
N LEU A 170 -18.83 5.15 0.59
CA LEU A 170 -17.82 4.78 -0.40
C LEU A 170 -17.85 5.67 -1.64
N ILE A 171 -19.05 6.03 -2.12
CA ILE A 171 -19.20 6.98 -3.23
C ILE A 171 -18.64 8.34 -2.83
N LEU A 172 -19.01 8.86 -1.66
CA LEU A 172 -18.46 10.11 -1.14
C LEU A 172 -16.93 10.04 -1.02
N ALA A 173 -16.40 8.93 -0.49
CA ALA A 173 -14.96 8.71 -0.38
C ALA A 173 -14.28 8.69 -1.76
N GLY A 174 -14.92 8.11 -2.77
CA GLY A 174 -14.46 8.13 -4.16
C GLY A 174 -14.42 9.54 -4.74
N ILE A 175 -15.46 10.34 -4.51
CA ILE A 175 -15.51 11.76 -4.93
C ILE A 175 -14.39 12.56 -4.27
N VAL A 176 -14.23 12.42 -2.95
CA VAL A 176 -13.15 13.08 -2.20
C VAL A 176 -11.78 12.64 -2.75
N THR A 177 -11.60 11.34 -2.99
CA THR A 177 -10.37 10.80 -3.57
C THR A 177 -10.07 11.44 -4.93
N TYR A 178 -11.06 11.52 -5.80
CA TYR A 178 -10.93 12.14 -7.13
C TYR A 178 -10.58 13.63 -7.05
N ILE A 179 -11.31 14.41 -6.25
CA ILE A 179 -11.05 15.84 -6.05
C ILE A 179 -9.63 16.04 -5.50
N CYS A 180 -9.25 15.27 -4.48
CA CYS A 180 -7.90 15.35 -3.92
C CYS A 180 -6.83 14.96 -4.94
N ALA A 181 -7.06 13.96 -5.77
CA ALA A 181 -6.11 13.54 -6.81
C ALA A 181 -5.91 14.61 -7.88
N GLU A 182 -6.98 15.31 -8.28
CA GLU A 182 -6.94 16.29 -9.36
C GLU A 182 -6.40 17.67 -8.92
N PHE A 183 -6.92 18.19 -7.79
CA PHE A 183 -6.70 19.58 -7.39
C PHE A 183 -5.51 19.77 -6.43
N ILE A 184 -5.12 18.76 -5.66
CA ILE A 184 -4.02 18.90 -4.70
C ILE A 184 -2.68 18.65 -5.40
N ARG A 185 -1.93 19.74 -5.67
CA ARG A 185 -0.68 19.72 -6.47
C ARG A 185 0.52 20.40 -5.81
N PHE A 186 0.74 20.16 -4.52
CA PHE A 186 1.97 20.60 -3.83
C PHE A 186 3.07 19.52 -3.89
N ASP A 187 4.31 19.88 -3.55
CA ASP A 187 5.44 18.94 -3.51
C ASP A 187 5.15 17.79 -2.54
N LEU A 188 5.43 16.55 -2.92
CA LEU A 188 5.08 15.32 -2.16
C LEU A 188 3.57 15.02 -2.01
N SER A 189 2.68 15.75 -2.70
CA SER A 189 1.23 15.52 -2.62
C SER A 189 0.77 14.15 -3.13
N ASP A 190 1.59 13.47 -3.93
CA ASP A 190 1.43 12.08 -4.38
C ASP A 190 1.45 11.06 -3.22
N ARG A 191 1.96 11.44 -2.04
CA ARG A 191 2.00 10.61 -0.84
C ARG A 191 0.79 10.77 0.07
N LEU A 192 -0.12 11.70 -0.26
CA LEU A 192 -1.26 12.03 0.59
C LEU A 192 -2.28 10.88 0.58
N PHE A 193 -2.62 10.35 1.76
CA PHE A 193 -3.57 9.23 1.86
C PHE A 193 -4.94 9.56 1.24
N LEU A 194 -5.37 10.82 1.24
CA LEU A 194 -6.64 11.26 0.65
C LEU A 194 -6.75 10.90 -0.84
N LYS A 195 -5.63 10.86 -1.57
CA LYS A 195 -5.60 10.45 -2.99
C LYS A 195 -5.83 8.95 -3.20
N TYR A 196 -5.93 8.17 -2.13
CA TYR A 196 -6.08 6.71 -2.19
C TYR A 196 -7.12 6.13 -1.21
N MET A 197 -7.80 6.97 -0.43
CA MET A 197 -8.59 6.51 0.72
C MET A 197 -9.73 5.59 0.33
N VAL A 198 -10.39 5.82 -0.82
CA VAL A 198 -11.48 4.97 -1.29
C VAL A 198 -11.03 3.51 -1.50
N PHE A 199 -9.82 3.28 -2.01
CA PHE A 199 -9.32 1.92 -2.22
C PHE A 199 -9.11 1.18 -0.91
N TYR A 200 -8.60 1.86 0.11
CA TYR A 200 -8.45 1.29 1.44
C TYR A 200 -9.80 0.99 2.08
N MET A 201 -10.76 1.91 1.96
CA MET A 201 -12.13 1.76 2.46
C MET A 201 -12.89 0.63 1.77
N LEU A 202 -12.72 0.45 0.46
CA LEU A 202 -13.26 -0.69 -0.30
C LEU A 202 -12.72 -2.01 0.25
N GLY A 203 -11.43 -2.05 0.58
CA GLY A 203 -10.81 -3.22 1.20
C GLY A 203 -11.40 -3.53 2.57
N ILE A 204 -11.67 -2.50 3.38
CA ILE A 204 -12.36 -2.67 4.66
C ILE A 204 -13.80 -3.17 4.45
N PHE A 205 -14.53 -2.56 3.52
CA PHE A 205 -15.91 -2.89 3.22
C PHE A 205 -16.09 -4.36 2.85
N LEU A 206 -15.20 -4.91 2.01
CA LEU A 206 -15.21 -6.33 1.65
C LEU A 206 -15.10 -7.27 2.85
N THR A 207 -14.47 -6.84 3.95
CA THR A 207 -14.37 -7.67 5.17
C THR A 207 -15.66 -7.72 5.98
N MET A 208 -16.62 -6.84 5.71
CA MET A 208 -17.89 -6.68 6.42
C MET A 208 -19.08 -7.32 5.71
N GLU A 209 -18.87 -7.83 4.50
CA GLU A 209 -19.80 -8.67 3.75
C GLU A 209 -19.43 -10.15 3.92
#